data_AF-A0A6N6KQW6-F1
#
_entry.id   AF-A0A6N6KQW6-F1
#
_cell.length_a   1.000
_cell.length_b   1.000
_cell.length_c   1.000
_cell.angle_alpha   90.00
_cell.angle_beta   90.00
_cell.angle_gamma   90.00
#
_symmetry.space_group_name_H-M   'P 1'
#
loop_
_entity.id
_entity.type
_entity.pdbx_description
1 polymer ?
#
loop_
_entity_poly.entity_id
_entity_poly.type
_entity_poly.pdbx_seq_one_letter_code
_entity_poly.pdbx_strand_id
1 'polypeptide(L)'
;MESLVKDIGKALKHVDDSRESFKSFHPGVGPYGEPQLVKKIATFLNETNPILYINAQTKRIPDLWIPDKWAIEIKIVRPFGDNGKEAEHWSQNLLHPYAGNVSSIGDVYKLLDYEANGEERKGIIVITYSHSSPVIDLAVLVESFEVVAKDILSLPISKRYEDSIDNLIHPVHQKAKIFGWELI
;
A
#
# COMPACT_ATOMS: atom_id res chain seq x y z
N MET A 1 3.52 -8.33 -10.37
CA MET A 1 3.22 -7.90 -9.00
C MET A 1 4.36 -8.18 -8.03
N GLU A 2 4.89 -9.41 -7.97
CA GLU A 2 5.95 -9.79 -7.00
C GLU A 2 7.16 -8.83 -6.94
N SER A 3 7.77 -8.51 -8.08
CA SER A 3 8.93 -7.59 -8.13
C SER A 3 8.57 -6.20 -7.63
N LEU A 4 7.40 -5.69 -8.00
CA LEU A 4 6.92 -4.37 -7.58
C LEU A 4 6.71 -4.31 -6.06
N VAL A 5 6.14 -5.36 -5.46
CA VAL A 5 5.98 -5.44 -3.99
C VAL A 5 7.33 -5.37 -3.28
N LYS A 6 8.33 -6.12 -3.77
CA LYS A 6 9.71 -6.09 -3.24
C LYS A 6 10.38 -4.73 -3.40
N ASP A 7 10.21 -4.09 -4.56
CA ASP A 7 10.82 -2.79 -4.83
C ASP A 7 10.14 -1.65 -4.06
N ILE A 8 8.83 -1.76 -3.79
CA ILE A 8 8.15 -0.89 -2.81
C ILE A 8 8.68 -1.15 -1.40
N GLY A 9 8.93 -2.39 -1.02
CA GLY A 9 9.58 -2.73 0.25
C GLY A 9 10.91 -1.97 0.44
N LYS A 10 11.77 -1.97 -0.59
CA LYS A 10 13.03 -1.20 -0.60
C LYS A 10 12.78 0.31 -0.50
N ALA A 11 11.79 0.82 -1.22
CA ALA A 11 11.43 2.24 -1.18
C ALA A 11 11.00 2.67 0.24
N LEU A 12 10.15 1.87 0.89
CA LEU A 12 9.71 2.13 2.27
C LEU A 12 10.91 2.13 3.24
N LYS A 13 11.82 1.16 3.12
CA LYS A 13 13.02 1.11 3.95
C LYS A 13 13.91 2.33 3.73
N HIS A 14 14.09 2.76 2.48
CA HIS A 14 14.85 3.97 2.15
C HIS A 14 14.23 5.23 2.76
N VAL A 15 12.90 5.38 2.69
CA VAL A 15 12.19 6.50 3.34
C VAL A 15 12.39 6.46 4.85
N ASP A 16 12.28 5.27 5.46
CA ASP A 16 12.49 5.11 6.90
C ASP A 16 13.92 5.49 7.31
N ASP A 17 14.94 5.04 6.58
CA ASP A 17 16.35 5.31 6.85
C ASP A 17 16.74 6.78 6.68
N SER A 18 15.97 7.57 5.94
CA SER A 18 16.18 9.02 5.83
C SER A 18 16.02 9.75 7.16
N ARG A 19 15.29 9.16 8.12
CA ARG A 19 14.92 9.77 9.41
C ARG A 19 14.20 11.11 9.28
N GLU A 20 13.69 11.44 8.09
CA GLU A 20 12.91 12.64 7.88
C GLU A 20 11.60 12.53 8.68
N SER A 21 11.34 13.52 9.54
CA SER A 21 10.04 13.63 10.20
C SER A 21 9.00 14.18 9.22
N PHE A 22 7.82 13.57 9.21
CA PHE A 22 6.66 14.16 8.55
C PHE A 22 5.97 15.14 9.52
N LYS A 23 6.08 16.45 9.26
CA LYS A 23 5.55 17.49 10.15
C LYS A 23 6.12 17.35 11.57
N SER A 24 5.25 17.34 12.59
CA SER A 24 5.59 17.19 14.01
C SER A 24 5.51 15.75 14.51
N PHE A 25 5.37 14.76 13.61
CA PHE A 25 5.34 13.34 13.99
C PHE A 25 6.75 12.81 14.26
N HIS A 26 6.81 11.68 14.96
CA HIS A 26 8.07 10.96 15.17
C HIS A 26 8.68 10.56 13.83
N PRO A 27 10.01 10.46 13.73
CA PRO A 27 10.67 10.06 12.49
C PRO A 27 10.32 8.61 12.10
N GLY A 28 10.41 8.34 10.81
CA GLY A 28 10.18 7.02 10.22
C GLY A 28 9.09 7.04 9.15
N VAL A 29 8.94 5.92 8.43
CA VAL A 29 8.01 5.85 7.29
C VAL A 29 6.53 5.77 7.72
N GLY A 30 6.26 5.26 8.91
CA GLY A 30 4.91 5.00 9.44
C GLY A 30 3.96 6.21 9.45
N PRO A 31 4.39 7.42 9.85
CA PRO A 31 3.52 8.61 9.91
C PRO A 31 3.13 9.23 8.57
N TYR A 32 3.73 8.83 7.45
CA TYR A 32 3.40 9.41 6.15
C TYR A 32 1.96 9.06 5.73
N GLY A 33 1.20 10.06 5.28
CA GLY A 33 -0.08 9.82 4.60
C GLY A 33 0.13 9.15 3.24
N GLU A 34 -0.92 8.52 2.70
CA GLU A 34 -0.87 7.80 1.42
C GLU A 34 -0.30 8.67 0.28
N PRO A 35 -0.81 9.89 -0.02
CA PRO A 35 -0.30 10.65 -1.15
C PRO A 35 1.19 11.02 -1.02
N GLN A 36 1.65 11.31 0.20
CA GLN A 36 3.04 11.66 0.46
C GLN A 36 3.96 10.45 0.34
N LEU A 37 3.52 9.29 0.85
CA LEU A 37 4.28 8.06 0.76
C LEU A 37 4.40 7.58 -0.67
N VAL A 38 3.30 7.57 -1.44
CA VAL A 38 3.30 7.14 -2.84
C VAL A 38 4.21 8.03 -3.68
N LYS A 39 4.24 9.34 -3.42
CA LYS A 39 5.18 10.24 -4.10
C LYS A 39 6.64 9.84 -3.84
N LYS A 40 7.01 9.56 -2.59
CA LYS A 40 8.37 9.11 -2.24
C LYS A 40 8.71 7.76 -2.88
N ILE A 41 7.75 6.83 -2.91
CA ILE A 41 7.89 5.53 -3.60
C ILE A 41 8.15 5.74 -5.09
N ALA A 42 7.35 6.55 -5.77
CA ALA A 42 7.48 6.82 -7.20
C ALA A 42 8.85 7.41 -7.54
N THR A 43 9.32 8.39 -6.76
CA THR A 43 10.66 8.98 -6.91
C THR A 43 11.74 7.91 -6.75
N PHE A 44 11.70 7.11 -5.68
CA PHE A 44 12.69 6.07 -5.44
C PHE A 44 12.73 5.02 -6.56
N LEU A 45 11.57 4.55 -7.03
CA LEU A 45 11.49 3.55 -8.10
C LEU A 45 12.13 4.09 -9.39
N ASN A 46 11.82 5.33 -9.75
CA ASN A 46 12.35 5.98 -10.96
C ASN A 46 13.88 6.15 -10.87
N GLU A 47 14.41 6.55 -9.72
CA GLU A 47 15.84 6.78 -9.52
C GLU A 47 16.66 5.48 -9.45
N THR A 48 16.12 4.43 -8.83
CA THR A 48 16.88 3.20 -8.54
C THR A 48 16.79 2.16 -9.65
N ASN A 49 15.72 2.14 -10.43
CA ASN A 49 15.58 1.25 -11.57
C ASN A 49 14.80 1.91 -12.73
N PRO A 50 15.41 2.91 -13.39
CA PRO A 50 14.74 3.64 -14.48
C PRO A 50 14.36 2.71 -15.64
N ILE A 51 15.06 1.60 -15.87
CA ILE A 51 14.68 0.65 -16.93
C ILE A 51 13.27 0.10 -16.72
N LEU A 52 12.88 -0.16 -15.47
CA LEU A 52 11.55 -0.71 -15.14
C LEU A 52 10.53 0.36 -14.79
N TYR A 53 10.97 1.49 -14.24
CA TYR A 53 10.11 2.47 -13.58
C TYR A 53 10.29 3.90 -14.09
N ILE A 54 10.83 4.07 -15.30
CA ILE A 54 10.93 5.38 -15.92
C ILE A 54 9.57 6.07 -15.90
N ASN A 55 9.56 7.33 -15.45
CA ASN A 55 8.36 8.16 -15.35
C ASN A 55 7.27 7.63 -14.40
N ALA A 56 7.61 6.71 -13.47
CA ALA A 56 6.73 6.37 -12.35
C ALA A 56 6.35 7.65 -11.59
N GLN A 57 5.05 7.86 -11.37
CA GLN A 57 4.54 9.08 -10.76
C GLN A 57 3.17 8.88 -10.10
N THR A 58 2.77 9.82 -9.27
CA THR A 58 1.42 9.86 -8.69
C THR A 58 0.40 10.42 -9.68
N LYS A 59 -0.80 9.86 -9.72
CA LYS A 59 -1.97 10.46 -10.39
C LYS A 59 -3.15 10.56 -9.41
N ARG A 60 -4.27 11.11 -9.86
CA ARG A 60 -5.52 11.09 -9.09
C ARG A 60 -6.11 9.68 -9.04
N ILE A 61 -6.10 9.00 -10.19
CA ILE A 61 -6.42 7.59 -10.38
C ILE A 61 -5.52 7.13 -11.56
N PRO A 62 -4.67 6.11 -11.39
CA PRO A 62 -4.36 5.40 -10.13
C PRO A 62 -3.52 6.25 -9.16
N ASP A 63 -3.38 5.84 -7.89
CA ASP A 63 -2.45 6.47 -6.93
C ASP A 63 -1.00 6.46 -7.44
N LEU A 64 -0.53 5.29 -7.92
CA LEU A 64 0.77 5.11 -8.55
C LEU A 64 0.59 4.64 -10.00
N TRP A 65 1.09 5.44 -10.93
CA TRP A 65 1.10 5.12 -12.36
C TRP A 65 2.52 4.88 -12.84
N ILE A 66 2.72 3.76 -13.52
CA ILE A 66 3.96 3.36 -14.18
C ILE A 66 3.59 3.08 -15.65
N PRO A 67 3.99 3.95 -16.59
CA PRO A 67 3.56 3.87 -17.99
C PRO A 67 3.80 2.48 -18.58
N ASP A 68 2.81 1.97 -19.32
CA ASP A 68 2.85 0.67 -20.02
C ASP A 68 3.17 -0.54 -19.12
N LYS A 69 3.03 -0.39 -17.79
CA LYS A 69 3.37 -1.44 -16.82
C LYS A 69 2.30 -1.62 -15.77
N TRP A 70 1.96 -0.56 -15.04
CA TRP A 70 1.12 -0.65 -13.84
C TRP A 70 0.27 0.59 -13.58
N ALA A 71 -0.98 0.34 -13.19
CA ALA A 71 -1.87 1.26 -12.52
C ALA A 71 -2.23 0.70 -11.14
N ILE A 72 -1.73 1.32 -10.07
CA ILE A 72 -1.80 0.79 -8.71
C ILE A 72 -2.53 1.73 -7.77
N GLU A 73 -3.49 1.20 -7.03
CA GLU A 73 -4.03 1.85 -5.84
C GLU A 73 -3.28 1.38 -4.59
N ILE A 74 -2.93 2.32 -3.71
CA ILE A 74 -2.14 2.02 -2.52
C ILE A 74 -2.95 2.38 -1.28
N LYS A 75 -3.15 1.39 -0.40
CA LYS A 75 -3.79 1.59 0.90
C LYS A 75 -2.81 1.41 2.03
N ILE A 76 -2.92 2.25 3.06
CA ILE A 76 -2.22 2.07 4.32
C ILE A 76 -3.18 1.61 5.42
N VAL A 77 -2.77 0.57 6.12
CA VAL A 77 -3.43 0.10 7.35
C VAL A 77 -2.50 0.31 8.54
N ARG A 78 -2.96 1.12 9.49
CA ARG A 78 -2.27 1.41 10.74
C ARG A 78 -3.24 1.30 11.90
N PRO A 79 -3.20 0.22 12.68
CA PRO A 79 -4.03 0.10 13.87
C PRO A 79 -3.68 1.11 14.96
N PHE A 80 -2.49 1.70 14.91
CA PHE A 80 -2.03 2.68 15.90
C PHE A 80 -1.58 3.97 15.22
N GLY A 81 -1.88 5.10 15.85
CA GLY A 81 -1.37 6.42 15.45
C GLY A 81 0.08 6.64 15.87
N ASP A 82 0.63 7.79 15.50
CA ASP A 82 1.98 8.24 15.91
C ASP A 82 2.16 8.27 17.44
N ASN A 83 1.09 8.61 18.17
CA ASN A 83 1.05 8.65 19.62
C ASN A 83 0.89 7.28 20.31
N GLY A 84 0.86 6.18 19.55
CA GLY A 84 0.68 4.82 20.06
C GLY A 84 -0.74 4.48 20.51
N LYS A 85 -1.73 5.38 20.33
CA LYS A 85 -3.14 5.06 20.58
C LYS A 85 -3.73 4.31 19.39
N GLU A 86 -4.67 3.40 19.66
CA GLU A 86 -5.39 2.72 18.60
C GLU A 86 -6.13 3.73 17.73
N ALA A 87 -6.02 3.58 16.41
CA ALA A 87 -6.71 4.40 15.44
C ALA A 87 -8.18 3.95 15.34
N GLU A 88 -9.06 4.87 14.97
CA GLU A 88 -10.43 4.51 14.63
C GLU A 88 -10.50 4.05 13.17
N HIS A 89 -11.42 3.13 12.85
CA HIS A 89 -11.77 2.72 11.49
C HIS A 89 -10.65 2.10 10.62
N TRP A 90 -9.47 1.79 11.16
CA TRP A 90 -8.33 1.26 10.37
C TRP A 90 -8.65 -0.01 9.58
N SER A 91 -9.55 -0.87 10.07
CA SER A 91 -9.99 -2.08 9.37
C SER A 91 -10.94 -1.78 8.21
N GLN A 92 -11.69 -0.69 8.29
CA GLN A 92 -12.62 -0.26 7.23
C GLN A 92 -11.87 0.16 5.96
N ASN A 93 -10.62 0.62 6.10
CA ASN A 93 -9.72 0.94 4.98
C ASN A 93 -9.51 -0.26 4.04
N LEU A 94 -9.69 -1.50 4.50
CA LEU A 94 -9.66 -2.69 3.65
C LEU A 94 -11.05 -3.20 3.31
N LEU A 95 -11.93 -3.28 4.31
CA LEU A 95 -13.11 -4.15 4.25
C LEU A 95 -14.42 -3.48 3.86
N HIS A 96 -14.51 -2.15 3.78
CA HIS A 96 -15.79 -1.51 3.46
C HIS A 96 -16.24 -1.95 2.04
N PRO A 97 -17.33 -2.72 1.88
CA PRO A 97 -17.54 -3.50 0.66
C PRO A 97 -18.30 -2.75 -0.44
N TYR A 98 -18.88 -1.60 -0.10
CA TYR A 98 -19.72 -0.85 -1.03
C TYR A 98 -18.90 0.11 -1.89
N ALA A 99 -19.21 0.11 -3.19
CA ALA A 99 -18.63 1.02 -4.17
C ALA A 99 -18.80 2.50 -3.77
N GLY A 100 -17.84 3.34 -4.18
CA GLY A 100 -17.81 4.77 -3.81
C GLY A 100 -17.18 5.06 -2.44
N ASN A 101 -16.81 4.03 -1.67
CA ASN A 101 -15.99 4.19 -0.47
C ASN A 101 -14.49 4.27 -0.81
N VAL A 102 -13.68 4.67 0.17
CA VAL A 102 -12.22 4.81 0.08
C VAL A 102 -11.46 3.58 0.60
N SER A 103 -12.08 2.40 0.60
CA SER A 103 -11.46 1.13 1.02
C SER A 103 -10.71 0.43 -0.12
N SER A 104 -9.88 -0.57 0.18
CA SER A 104 -9.25 -1.40 -0.85
C SER A 104 -10.25 -2.17 -1.72
N ILE A 105 -11.41 -2.58 -1.19
CA ILE A 105 -12.49 -3.13 -2.02
C ILE A 105 -13.04 -2.05 -2.97
N GLY A 106 -13.27 -0.84 -2.46
CA GLY A 106 -13.65 0.31 -3.30
C GLY A 106 -12.62 0.63 -4.38
N ASP A 107 -11.33 0.52 -4.05
CA ASP A 107 -10.22 0.73 -4.98
C ASP A 107 -10.18 -0.32 -6.09
N VAL A 108 -10.59 -1.58 -5.82
CA VAL A 108 -10.74 -2.60 -6.87
C VAL A 108 -11.81 -2.16 -7.87
N TYR A 109 -12.99 -1.74 -7.41
CA TYR A 109 -14.04 -1.23 -8.32
C TYR A 109 -13.56 -0.01 -9.12
N LYS A 110 -12.87 0.92 -8.45
CA LYS A 110 -12.29 2.11 -9.08
C LYS A 110 -11.30 1.76 -10.19
N LEU A 111 -10.47 0.72 -9.99
CA LEU A 111 -9.55 0.24 -11.02
C LEU A 111 -10.26 -0.55 -12.12
N LEU A 112 -11.33 -1.29 -11.83
CA LEU A 112 -12.12 -1.94 -12.88
C LEU A 112 -12.69 -0.89 -13.85
N ASP A 113 -13.20 0.21 -13.32
CA ASP A 113 -13.72 1.35 -14.10
C ASP A 113 -12.63 2.24 -14.72
N TYR A 114 -11.37 2.05 -14.34
CA TYR A 114 -10.26 2.85 -14.88
C TYR A 114 -9.96 2.47 -16.33
N GLU A 115 -10.12 3.43 -17.24
CA GLU A 115 -9.66 3.31 -18.62
C GLU A 115 -8.14 3.51 -18.68
N ALA A 116 -7.41 2.42 -18.90
CA ALA A 116 -5.98 2.45 -19.11
C ALA A 116 -5.67 3.18 -20.42
N ASN A 117 -4.59 3.97 -20.44
CA ASN A 117 -4.14 4.67 -21.64
C ASN A 117 -3.06 3.88 -22.41
N GLY A 118 -2.84 2.61 -22.05
CA GLY A 118 -1.86 1.70 -22.63
C GLY A 118 -2.04 0.27 -22.12
N GLU A 119 -0.95 -0.48 -22.06
CA GLU A 119 -0.92 -1.89 -21.62
C GLU A 119 -0.75 -2.04 -20.09
N GLU A 120 -1.18 -1.04 -19.31
CA GLU A 120 -1.01 -1.09 -17.87
C GLU A 120 -1.83 -2.21 -17.23
N ARG A 121 -1.15 -3.07 -16.46
CA ARG A 121 -1.82 -3.98 -15.55
C ARG A 121 -2.34 -3.22 -14.35
N LYS A 122 -3.47 -3.65 -13.80
CA LYS A 122 -4.11 -3.01 -12.64
C LYS A 122 -3.79 -3.79 -11.38
N GLY A 123 -3.62 -3.11 -10.25
CA GLY A 123 -3.35 -3.81 -9.00
C GLY A 123 -3.61 -2.99 -7.75
N ILE A 124 -3.81 -3.68 -6.63
CA ILE A 124 -3.93 -3.08 -5.31
C ILE A 124 -2.68 -3.44 -4.52
N ILE A 125 -2.14 -2.47 -3.79
CA ILE A 125 -1.11 -2.68 -2.80
C ILE A 125 -1.58 -2.19 -1.45
N VAL A 126 -1.42 -3.02 -0.42
CA VAL A 126 -1.74 -2.69 0.96
C VAL A 126 -0.45 -2.69 1.76
N ILE A 127 -0.15 -1.58 2.43
CA ILE A 127 0.98 -1.43 3.33
C ILE A 127 0.43 -1.41 4.75
N THR A 128 0.81 -2.39 5.53
CA THR A 128 0.43 -2.51 6.94
C THR A 128 1.58 -2.09 7.84
N TYR A 129 1.28 -1.52 9.01
CA TYR A 129 2.28 -1.26 10.04
C TYR A 129 1.90 -1.88 11.38
N SER A 130 2.90 -2.40 12.08
CA SER A 130 2.73 -3.04 13.39
C SER A 130 3.93 -2.82 14.30
N HIS A 131 3.75 -3.11 15.58
CA HIS A 131 4.83 -3.19 16.56
C HIS A 131 5.71 -4.42 16.30
N SER A 132 6.95 -4.40 16.79
CA SER A 132 7.86 -5.54 16.69
C SER A 132 7.30 -6.81 17.34
N SER A 133 6.60 -6.65 18.47
CA SER A 133 5.71 -7.63 19.06
C SER A 133 4.27 -7.19 18.77
N PRO A 134 3.59 -7.75 17.76
CA PRO A 134 2.28 -7.28 17.32
C PRO A 134 1.25 -7.31 18.46
N VAL A 135 0.61 -6.17 18.71
CA VAL A 135 -0.52 -6.06 19.64
C VAL A 135 -1.82 -6.48 18.95
N ILE A 136 -1.94 -6.20 17.66
CA ILE A 136 -3.05 -6.59 16.78
C ILE A 136 -2.46 -7.39 15.63
N ASP A 137 -2.99 -8.59 15.40
CA ASP A 137 -2.62 -9.41 14.25
C ASP A 137 -3.39 -8.96 13.00
N LEU A 138 -2.64 -8.47 12.01
CA LEU A 138 -3.19 -7.98 10.75
C LEU A 138 -3.39 -9.09 9.70
N ALA A 139 -2.94 -10.33 9.96
CA ALA A 139 -3.21 -11.45 9.07
C ALA A 139 -4.72 -11.66 8.87
N VAL A 140 -5.49 -11.61 9.97
CA VAL A 140 -6.96 -11.77 9.94
C VAL A 140 -7.63 -10.72 9.05
N LEU A 141 -7.17 -9.46 9.10
CA LEU A 141 -7.71 -8.39 8.25
C LEU A 141 -7.45 -8.67 6.77
N VAL A 142 -6.22 -9.07 6.44
CA VAL A 142 -5.81 -9.33 5.06
C VAL A 142 -6.55 -10.54 4.50
N GLU A 143 -6.66 -11.62 5.26
CA GLU A 143 -7.41 -12.82 4.86
C GLU A 143 -8.90 -12.52 4.71
N SER A 144 -9.46 -11.69 5.59
CA SER A 144 -10.85 -11.22 5.46
C SER A 144 -11.07 -10.42 4.18
N PHE A 145 -10.11 -9.57 3.80
CA PHE A 145 -10.17 -8.86 2.52
C PHE A 145 -10.19 -9.83 1.35
N GLU A 146 -9.34 -10.87 1.37
CA GLU A 146 -9.30 -11.87 0.29
C GLU A 146 -10.60 -12.66 0.19
N VAL A 147 -11.17 -13.10 1.30
CA VAL A 147 -12.46 -13.81 1.34
C VAL A 147 -13.59 -12.92 0.83
N VAL A 148 -13.68 -11.68 1.32
CA VAL A 148 -14.73 -10.76 0.88
C VAL A 148 -14.58 -10.43 -0.60
N ALA A 149 -13.37 -10.11 -1.05
CA ALA A 149 -13.12 -9.75 -2.45
C ALA A 149 -13.40 -10.93 -3.39
N LYS A 150 -12.86 -12.13 -3.11
CA LYS A 150 -12.93 -13.28 -4.03
C LYS A 150 -14.22 -14.07 -3.87
N ASP A 151 -14.54 -14.47 -2.65
CA ASP A 151 -15.57 -15.49 -2.42
C ASP A 151 -16.96 -14.88 -2.29
N ILE A 152 -17.05 -13.65 -1.77
CA ILE A 152 -18.33 -12.96 -1.57
C ILE A 152 -18.67 -12.05 -2.75
N LEU A 153 -17.71 -11.23 -3.20
CA LEU A 153 -17.94 -10.23 -4.25
C LEU A 153 -17.49 -10.69 -5.64
N SER A 154 -16.82 -11.84 -5.76
CA SER A 154 -16.32 -12.37 -7.03
C SER A 154 -15.45 -11.37 -7.80
N LEU A 155 -14.69 -10.54 -7.09
CA LEU A 155 -13.76 -9.58 -7.67
C LEU A 155 -12.57 -10.31 -8.29
N PRO A 156 -12.10 -9.87 -9.47
CA PRO A 156 -11.09 -10.60 -10.22
C PRO A 156 -9.70 -10.22 -9.72
N ILE A 157 -9.31 -10.67 -8.53
CA ILE A 157 -7.98 -10.46 -7.98
C ILE A 157 -7.18 -11.77 -7.95
N SER A 158 -5.91 -11.67 -8.32
CA SER A 158 -4.94 -12.77 -8.32
C SER A 158 -4.62 -13.32 -6.91
N LYS A 159 -3.66 -14.25 -6.82
CA LYS A 159 -3.07 -14.65 -5.53
C LYS A 159 -2.33 -13.46 -4.87
N ARG A 160 -2.15 -13.53 -3.56
CA ARG A 160 -1.35 -12.57 -2.80
C ARG A 160 0.13 -12.67 -3.15
N TYR A 161 0.77 -11.52 -3.30
CA TYR A 161 2.22 -11.35 -3.25
C TYR A 161 2.55 -10.55 -2.01
N GLU A 162 3.63 -10.89 -1.32
CA GLU A 162 3.97 -10.21 -0.06
C GLU A 162 5.47 -10.00 0.11
N ASP A 163 5.80 -8.95 0.85
CA ASP A 163 7.14 -8.66 1.36
C ASP A 163 7.02 -8.03 2.76
N SER A 164 8.11 -8.06 3.52
CA SER A 164 8.13 -7.59 4.91
C SER A 164 9.39 -6.79 5.22
N ILE A 165 9.22 -5.78 6.06
CA ILE A 165 10.29 -4.94 6.58
C ILE A 165 10.22 -4.97 8.10
N ASP A 166 11.34 -5.30 8.72
CA ASP A 166 11.50 -5.25 10.16
C ASP A 166 12.42 -4.09 10.56
N ASN A 167 12.41 -3.76 11.85
CA ASN A 167 13.29 -2.77 12.48
C ASN A 167 13.17 -1.36 11.85
N LEU A 168 11.95 -0.95 11.52
CA LEU A 168 11.65 0.43 11.19
C LEU A 168 11.89 1.34 12.41
N ILE A 169 12.37 2.56 12.17
CA ILE A 169 12.84 3.45 13.26
C ILE A 169 11.71 4.03 14.10
N HIS A 170 10.49 4.06 13.58
CA HIS A 170 9.37 4.69 14.26
C HIS A 170 9.03 3.93 15.56
N PRO A 171 8.77 4.62 16.70
CA PRO A 171 8.56 3.95 17.99
C PRO A 171 7.36 3.01 18.03
N VAL A 172 6.31 3.29 17.24
CA VAL A 172 5.07 2.49 17.13
C VAL A 172 5.10 1.55 15.91
N HIS A 173 5.29 2.09 14.70
CA HIS A 173 5.31 1.38 13.42
C HIS A 173 6.66 0.72 13.12
N GLN A 174 7.05 -0.27 13.92
CA GLN A 174 8.37 -0.89 13.88
C GLN A 174 8.54 -1.99 12.82
N LYS A 175 7.43 -2.48 12.29
CA LYS A 175 7.38 -3.46 11.20
C LYS A 175 6.38 -3.02 10.14
N ALA A 176 6.67 -3.33 8.88
CA ALA A 176 5.72 -3.21 7.79
C ALA A 176 5.57 -4.52 7.02
N LYS A 177 4.36 -4.82 6.56
CA LYS A 177 4.13 -5.84 5.52
C LYS A 177 3.47 -5.18 4.33
N ILE A 178 3.93 -5.54 3.15
CA ILE A 178 3.42 -5.07 1.86
C ILE A 178 2.71 -6.26 1.23
N PHE A 179 1.45 -6.09 0.88
CA PHE A 179 0.65 -7.10 0.19
C PHE A 179 0.22 -6.54 -1.16
N GLY A 180 0.30 -7.34 -2.21
CA GLY A 180 -0.08 -6.94 -3.57
C GLY A 180 -0.96 -7.98 -4.25
N TRP A 181 -1.96 -7.49 -4.97
CA TRP A 181 -2.83 -8.30 -5.83
C TRP A 181 -2.99 -7.61 -7.18
N GLU A 182 -2.71 -8.34 -8.25
CA GLU A 182 -3.06 -7.94 -9.62
C GLU A 182 -4.54 -8.23 -9.90
N LEU A 183 -5.20 -7.34 -10.65
CA LEU A 183 -6.54 -7.57 -11.20
C LEU A 183 -6.43 -8.37 -12.50
N ILE A 184 -7.22 -9.44 -12.67
CA ILE A 184 -7.11 -10.44 -13.75
C ILE A 184 -8.33 -10.49 -14.69
#